data_AF-A0A0A2TQ84-F1
#
_entry.id   AF-A0A0A2TQ84-F1
#
_cell.length_a   1.000
_cell.length_b   1.000
_cell.length_c   1.000
_cell.angle_alpha   90.00
_cell.angle_beta   90.00
_cell.angle_gamma   90.00
#
_symmetry.space_group_name_H-M   'P 1'
#
loop_
_entity.id
_entity.type
_entity.pdbx_description
1 polymer ?
#
loop_
_entity_poly.entity_id
_entity_poly.type
_entity_poly.pdbx_seq_one_letter_code
_entity_poly.pdbx_strand_id
1 'polypeptide(L)' 'MRDFMYELFQFMKWSEEMKDKYSRLSDSEKEIVNEYAPFSENPEKLNKEITKWYEELHKKVTY' A
#
# COMPACT_ATOMS: atom_id res chain seq x y z
N MET A 1 -7.25 16.11 -11.00
CA MET A 1 -6.68 14.78 -11.37
C MET A 1 -5.18 14.70 -11.26
N ARG A 2 -4.39 15.63 -11.79
CA ARG A 2 -2.93 15.60 -11.66
C ARG A 2 -2.48 15.54 -10.19
N ASP A 3 -3.04 16.40 -9.34
CA ASP A 3 -2.69 16.44 -7.91
C ASP A 3 -3.10 15.15 -7.20
N PHE A 4 -4.29 14.60 -7.51
CA PHE A 4 -4.73 13.32 -6.97
C PHE A 4 -3.83 12.15 -7.39
N MET A 5 -3.38 12.11 -8.65
CA MET A 5 -2.44 11.09 -9.12
C MET A 5 -1.07 11.21 -8.44
N TYR A 6 -0.64 12.44 -8.12
CA TYR A 6 0.58 12.68 -7.36
C TYR A 6 0.45 12.13 -5.94
N GLU A 7 -0.63 12.44 -5.22
CA GLU A 7 -0.87 11.91 -3.88
C GLU A 7 -1.01 10.38 -3.89
N LEU A 8 -1.70 9.82 -4.90
CA LEU A 8 -1.83 8.36 -5.05
C LEU A 8 -0.47 7.68 -5.32
N PHE A 9 0.41 8.33 -6.07
CA PHE A 9 1.78 7.87 -6.27
C PHE A 9 2.60 7.91 -4.97
N GLN A 10 2.48 8.97 -4.17
CA GLN A 10 3.13 9.04 -2.86
C GLN A 10 2.59 7.96 -1.92
N PHE A 11 1.27 7.73 -1.92
CA PHE A 11 0.64 6.69 -1.12
C PHE A 11 1.11 5.29 -1.52
N MET A 12 1.26 5.03 -2.82
CA MET A 12 1.84 3.79 -3.32
C MET A 12 3.28 3.58 -2.83
N LYS A 13 4.13 4.61 -2.91
CA LYS A 13 5.50 4.55 -2.36
C LYS A 13 5.52 4.28 -0.86
N TRP A 14 4.69 4.98 -0.10
CA TRP A 14 4.60 4.79 1.34
C TRP A 14 4.15 3.36 1.70
N SER A 15 3.18 2.82 0.94
CA SER A 15 2.75 1.43 1.12
C SER A 15 3.84 0.41 0.79
N GLU A 16 4.73 0.72 -0.17
CA GLU A 16 5.87 -0.12 -0.51
C GLU A 16 6.91 -0.12 0.61
N GLU A 17 7.21 1.04 1.18
CA GLU A 17 8.08 1.16 2.35
C GLU A 17 7.50 0.41 3.56
N MET A 18 6.19 0.54 3.83
CA MET A 18 5.52 -0.21 4.89
C MET A 18 5.61 -1.72 4.66
N LYS A 19 5.42 -2.20 3.42
CA LYS A 19 5.59 -3.61 3.07
C LYS A 19 7.02 -4.08 3.35
N ASP A 20 8.03 -3.33 2.94
CA ASP A 20 9.43 -3.68 3.19
C ASP A 20 9.73 -3.77 4.69
N LYS A 21 9.25 -2.81 5.50
CA LYS A 21 9.41 -2.89 6.96
C LYS A 21 8.67 -4.07 7.57
N TYR A 22 7.43 -4.31 7.15
CA TYR A 22 6.63 -5.46 7.60
C TYR A 22 7.30 -6.80 7.26
N SER A 23 7.92 -6.92 6.08
CA SER A 23 8.58 -8.16 5.66
C SER A 23 9.74 -8.57 6.56
N ARG A 24 10.39 -7.58 7.19
CA ARG A 24 11.55 -7.76 8.09
C ARG A 24 11.15 -8.06 9.54
N LEU A 25 9.87 -7.93 9.88
CA LEU A 25 9.36 -8.27 11.21
C LEU A 25 9.38 -9.79 11.42
N SER A 26 9.59 -10.19 12.68
CA SER A 26 9.36 -11.56 13.12
C SER A 26 7.86 -11.92 13.06
N ASP A 27 7.55 -13.21 13.09
CA ASP A 27 6.16 -13.67 13.00
C ASP A 27 5.30 -13.15 14.17
N SER A 28 5.86 -13.05 15.39
CA SER A 28 5.15 -12.47 16.54
C SER A 28 4.90 -10.97 16.38
N GLU A 29 5.82 -10.23 15.79
CA GLU A 29 5.61 -8.79 15.51
C GLU A 29 4.58 -8.59 14.39
N LYS A 30 4.56 -9.47 13.38
CA LYS A 30 3.54 -9.46 12.32
C LYS A 30 2.14 -9.74 12.88
N GLU A 31 2.00 -10.66 13.83
CA GLU A 31 0.72 -10.91 14.50
C GLU A 31 0.20 -9.66 15.21
N ILE A 32 1.05 -8.96 15.96
CA ILE A 32 0.67 -7.70 16.62
C ILE A 32 0.23 -6.66 15.59
N VAL A 33 1.00 -6.48 14.50
CA VAL A 33 0.63 -5.52 13.45
C VAL A 33 -0.72 -5.87 12.81
N ASN A 34 -0.99 -7.15 12.58
CA ASN A 34 -2.25 -7.61 12.00
C ASN A 34 -3.43 -7.51 12.97
N GLU A 35 -3.20 -7.72 14.27
CA GLU A 35 -4.23 -7.59 15.32
C GLU A 35 -4.77 -6.16 15.42
N TYR A 36 -3.88 -5.17 15.29
CA TYR A 36 -4.23 -3.74 15.40
C TYR A 36 -4.43 -3.06 14.05
N ALA A 37 -4.41 -3.80 12.93
CA ALA A 37 -4.65 -3.23 11.62
C ALA A 37 -6.10 -2.69 11.53
N PRO A 38 -6.30 -1.40 11.17
CA PRO A 38 -7.64 -0.80 11.06
C PRO A 38 -8.45 -1.37 9.89
N PHE A 39 -7.78 -2.11 8.99
CA PHE A 39 -8.37 -2.81 7.86
C PHE A 39 -8.06 -4.28 8.03
N SER A 40 -8.90 -5.18 7.53
CA SER A 40 -8.64 -6.64 7.55
C SER A 40 -7.49 -7.08 6.63
N GLU A 41 -6.63 -6.15 6.23
CA GLU A 41 -5.55 -6.34 5.26
C GLU A 41 -4.21 -6.03 5.91
N ASN A 42 -3.28 -6.98 5.78
CA ASN A 42 -1.90 -6.77 6.20
C ASN A 42 -1.17 -5.80 5.24
N PRO A 43 -0.01 -5.23 5.63
CA PRO A 43 0.74 -4.29 4.80
C PRO A 43 1.11 -4.80 3.40
N GLU A 44 1.27 -6.11 3.22
CA GLU A 44 1.52 -6.73 1.91
C GLU A 44 0.32 -6.62 0.97
N LYS A 45 -0.86 -6.97 1.47
CA LYS A 45 -2.11 -6.92 0.71
C LYS A 45 -2.48 -5.47 0.41
N LEU A 46 -2.30 -4.58 1.39
CA LEU A 46 -2.51 -3.15 1.23
C LEU A 46 -1.64 -2.56 0.10
N ASN A 47 -0.33 -2.86 0.08
CA ASN A 47 0.55 -2.41 -1.01
C ASN A 47 0.08 -2.90 -2.39
N LYS A 48 -0.36 -4.17 -2.47
CA LYS A 48 -0.86 -4.75 -3.71
C LYS A 48 -2.10 -4.02 -4.25
N GLU A 49 -3.09 -3.78 -3.39
CA GLU A 49 -4.32 -3.09 -3.79
C GLU A 49 -4.06 -1.61 -4.17
N ILE A 50 -3.20 -0.92 -3.42
CA ILE A 50 -2.82 0.48 -3.73
C ILE A 50 -2.06 0.56 -5.06
N THR A 51 -1.13 -0.37 -5.31
CA THR A 51 -0.36 -0.42 -6.57
C THR A 51 -1.31 -0.64 -7.75
N LYS A 52 -2.24 -1.60 -7.63
CA LYS A 52 -3.26 -1.85 -8.65
C LYS A 52 -4.13 -0.61 -8.89
N TRP A 53 -4.56 0.07 -7.84
CA TRP A 53 -5.36 1.28 -7.96
C TRP A 53 -4.63 2.39 -8.72
N TYR A 54 -3.34 2.61 -8.38
CA TYR A 54 -2.50 3.55 -9.10
C TYR A 54 -2.38 3.20 -10.59
N GLU A 55 -2.08 1.94 -10.92
CA GLU A 55 -1.93 1.50 -12.32
C GLU A 55 -3.21 1.65 -13.14
N GLU A 56 -4.36 1.24 -12.59
CA GLU A 56 -5.64 1.34 -13.28
C GLU A 56 -6.04 2.79 -13.54
N LEU A 57 -5.82 3.67 -12.54
CA LEU A 57 -6.14 5.09 -12.68
C LEU A 57 -5.15 5.80 -13.62
N HIS A 58 -3.86 5.46 -13.55
CA HIS A 58 -2.84 5.99 -14.46
C HIS A 58 -3.15 5.65 -15.92
N LYS A 59 -3.57 4.41 -16.21
CA LYS A 59 -4.01 3.99 -17.56
C LYS A 59 -5.21 4.80 -18.08
N LYS A 60 -6.13 5.20 -17.20
CA LYS A 60 -7.36 5.93 -17.57
C LYS A 60 -7.15 7.44 -17.77
N VAL A 61 -6.12 8.01 -17.16
CA VAL A 61 -5.87 9.46 -17.16
C VAL A 61 -4.79 9.86 -18.16
N THR A 62 -3.96 8.91 -18.61
CA THR A 62 -2.87 9.16 -19.57
C THR A 62 -3.27 8.88 -21.04
N TYR A 63 -4.46 8.32 -21.26
CA TYR A 63 -5.11 8.12 -22.56
C TYR A 63 -6.38 8.97 -22.65
#